data_AF-A0A257X0D6-F1
#
_entry.id   AF-A0A257X0D6-F1
#
_cell.length_a   1.000
_cell.length_b   1.000
_cell.length_c   1.000
_cell.angle_alpha   90.00
_cell.angle_beta   90.00
_cell.angle_gamma   90.00
#
_symmetry.space_group_name_H-M   'P 1'
#
loop_
_entity.id
_entity.type
_entity.pdbx_description
1 polymer ?
#
loop_
_entity_poly.entity_id
_entity_poly.type
_entity_poly.pdbx_seq_one_letter_code
_entity_poly.pdbx_strand_id
1 'polypeptide(L)'
;MPSAAPPARSPSPQAPSPTAAMAKRSCRPRPSGRVARSCWTTASPTLTTVWPPPSQVSPPPRFFNAVGVSGSAAGFGNIFVTNYPNIGGQATGTNTTTLMMIRPDVIGQAVGQVTVTASAIDSNTVTVSSVPSYLGVGASLLGQTVVSISGTTITLSGDANQAISSSTVVDYEGNMSFVTRDSVSGYLRPLADNEMRTTLGNLSQDNFSLNYNATITSDRSNVNSLRLLSGGGIGLASSAGYTADAFGINSRWGGNLAQGGVLTEFVRTGGIIALEGNTGITTSGLGSYTGWMNFFVMGDTTNLNITSILWNISGGIVKAGSGTLNLSTRGYNYGTTIVNEGTLILSGADNSVGVVRPDLTTGTITAAFTNLYVNGGKLDLNGGSAMVGNLGTANSLPVGGEITNSSSNEVMLTTTTGSLTFGGTLTGNLGLTKTGNSVLNLSNANTYTGATIVRGNTLNLQDSGTLSGTSSVSLKYAALQWDNRGLNPLDVSDPVRINANVPLSLLGSTFTIQGGGSADTTVAFDNVSILGGGSIINVFPAVNAGSTVQLTIGNLLRNDADRGVINFVSNVGMGGTGSNNNASVLISTINGVGLSQSQLTNKQ
;
A
#
# COMPACT_ATOMS: atom_id res chain seq x y z
N MET A 1 19.44 -53.25 46.98
CA MET A 1 19.63 -53.94 45.69
C MET A 1 20.71 -53.19 44.93
N PRO A 2 21.78 -53.86 44.46
CA PRO A 2 23.09 -53.24 44.44
C PRO A 2 23.52 -52.71 43.05
N SER A 3 24.51 -51.79 43.12
CA SER A 3 25.66 -51.62 42.19
C SER A 3 25.39 -51.05 40.79
N ALA A 4 26.18 -50.16 40.19
CA ALA A 4 27.24 -49.23 40.58
C ALA A 4 27.63 -48.44 39.31
N ALA A 5 27.90 -47.13 39.45
CA ALA A 5 28.91 -46.31 38.74
C ALA A 5 28.82 -46.14 37.18
N PRO A 6 29.64 -45.27 36.54
CA PRO A 6 29.47 -43.80 36.42
C PRO A 6 29.62 -43.29 34.94
N PRO A 7 29.69 -41.97 34.62
CA PRO A 7 29.24 -41.41 33.33
C PRO A 7 30.31 -41.33 32.23
N ALA A 8 29.88 -41.38 30.96
CA ALA A 8 30.74 -41.19 29.79
C ALA A 8 30.29 -40.01 28.91
N ARG A 9 31.29 -39.31 28.37
CA ARG A 9 31.26 -38.03 27.65
C ARG A 9 30.53 -38.07 26.30
N SER A 10 30.09 -36.87 25.91
CA SER A 10 29.62 -36.41 24.60
C SER A 10 30.30 -37.02 23.36
N PRO A 11 29.54 -37.27 22.28
CA PRO A 11 30.05 -37.27 20.92
C PRO A 11 29.62 -36.02 20.15
N SER A 12 30.63 -35.35 19.61
CA SER A 12 30.61 -34.33 18.56
C SER A 12 30.03 -34.88 17.24
N PRO A 13 29.39 -34.03 16.41
CA PRO A 13 28.90 -34.42 15.09
C PRO A 13 30.03 -34.58 14.06
N GLN A 14 29.90 -35.61 13.24
CA GLN A 14 30.83 -36.03 12.18
C GLN A 14 30.97 -34.98 11.07
N ALA A 15 32.23 -34.81 10.64
CA ALA A 15 32.64 -34.08 9.44
C ALA A 15 32.49 -34.95 8.17
N PRO A 16 32.23 -34.36 7.00
CA PRO A 16 32.48 -34.98 5.70
C PRO A 16 33.90 -34.67 5.18
N SER A 17 34.57 -35.68 4.62
CA SER A 17 35.90 -35.61 3.97
C SER A 17 35.81 -35.46 2.43
N PRO A 18 36.92 -35.07 1.73
CA PRO A 18 36.88 -34.16 0.57
C PRO A 18 37.33 -34.75 -0.79
N THR A 19 36.90 -34.13 -1.88
CA THR A 19 37.51 -34.10 -3.24
C THR A 19 36.82 -32.93 -3.98
N ALA A 20 37.43 -31.95 -4.63
CA ALA A 20 38.68 -31.90 -5.37
C ALA A 20 39.39 -30.53 -5.23
N ALA A 21 40.71 -30.56 -5.36
CA ALA A 21 41.60 -29.42 -5.31
C ALA A 21 41.67 -28.68 -6.67
N MET A 22 41.79 -27.34 -6.64
CA MET A 22 42.80 -26.63 -7.46
C MET A 22 42.97 -25.15 -7.05
N ALA A 23 44.16 -24.90 -6.48
CA ALA A 23 45.01 -23.70 -6.48
C ALA A 23 44.39 -22.28 -6.34
N LYS A 24 44.56 -21.70 -5.14
CA LYS A 24 44.73 -20.25 -4.94
C LYS A 24 46.08 -19.81 -5.52
N ARG A 25 46.10 -18.83 -6.44
CA ARG A 25 47.28 -18.00 -6.72
C ARG A 25 46.99 -16.54 -6.39
N SER A 26 47.89 -15.98 -5.59
CA SER A 26 47.94 -14.58 -5.16
C SER A 26 48.26 -13.64 -6.31
N CYS A 27 47.55 -12.51 -6.42
CA CYS A 27 47.95 -11.40 -7.29
C CYS A 27 48.48 -10.22 -6.46
N ARG A 28 49.77 -9.90 -6.66
CA ARG A 28 50.36 -8.57 -6.39
C ARG A 28 50.24 -7.72 -7.67
N PRO A 29 50.16 -6.37 -7.59
CA PRO A 29 50.02 -5.52 -8.77
C PRO A 29 51.35 -4.89 -9.21
N ARG A 30 51.57 -4.75 -10.53
CA ARG A 30 52.22 -3.60 -11.26
C ARG A 30 52.57 -3.96 -12.74
N PRO A 31 52.86 -3.01 -13.65
CA PRO A 31 51.85 -2.38 -14.52
C PRO A 31 52.22 -2.39 -16.03
N SER A 32 51.36 -1.76 -16.85
CA SER A 32 51.61 -1.14 -18.16
C SER A 32 51.48 -1.96 -19.45
N GLY A 33 50.77 -1.39 -20.45
CA GLY A 33 51.14 -1.52 -21.87
C GLY A 33 50.15 -2.19 -22.85
N ARG A 34 49.27 -1.37 -23.45
CA ARG A 34 48.74 -1.38 -24.85
C ARG A 34 48.22 -2.67 -25.55
N VAL A 35 46.93 -2.57 -25.93
CA VAL A 35 46.29 -2.75 -27.26
C VAL A 35 46.16 -4.16 -27.92
N ALA A 36 44.90 -4.60 -27.94
CA ALA A 36 44.12 -5.32 -28.97
C ALA A 36 44.55 -6.71 -29.48
N ARG A 37 43.68 -7.72 -29.24
CA ARG A 37 42.94 -8.42 -30.32
C ARG A 37 41.79 -9.28 -29.78
N SER A 38 40.72 -9.24 -30.55
CA SER A 38 39.50 -10.06 -30.52
C SER A 38 39.80 -11.57 -30.50
N CYS A 39 39.07 -12.31 -29.66
CA CYS A 39 38.62 -13.68 -29.93
C CYS A 39 37.21 -13.84 -29.35
N TRP A 40 36.23 -14.01 -30.23
CA TRP A 40 34.89 -14.51 -29.92
C TRP A 40 34.96 -16.00 -29.64
N THR A 41 34.31 -16.47 -28.57
CA THR A 41 33.75 -17.82 -28.49
C THR A 41 32.41 -17.76 -27.76
N THR A 42 31.36 -18.08 -28.49
CA THR A 42 29.99 -18.29 -28.05
C THR A 42 29.88 -19.48 -27.11
N ALA A 43 29.30 -19.29 -25.93
CA ALA A 43 28.68 -20.34 -25.14
C ALA A 43 27.52 -19.75 -24.33
N SER A 44 26.31 -20.18 -24.69
CA SER A 44 25.05 -19.86 -24.00
C SER A 44 24.96 -20.67 -22.70
N PRO A 45 24.63 -20.08 -21.55
CA PRO A 45 24.14 -20.85 -20.41
C PRO A 45 22.61 -20.73 -20.31
N THR A 46 21.93 -21.85 -20.50
CA THR A 46 20.56 -22.09 -20.03
C THR A 46 20.47 -21.75 -18.54
N LEU A 47 19.75 -20.69 -18.22
CA LEU A 47 19.51 -20.25 -16.85
C LEU A 47 18.28 -20.98 -16.29
N THR A 48 18.50 -22.13 -15.65
CA THR A 48 17.51 -22.72 -14.74
C THR A 48 17.53 -21.94 -13.42
N THR A 49 16.63 -20.97 -13.26
CA THR A 49 16.38 -20.33 -11.96
C THR A 49 15.32 -21.13 -11.19
N VAL A 50 15.80 -21.92 -10.23
CA VAL A 50 14.97 -22.47 -9.16
C VAL A 50 14.63 -21.31 -8.22
N TRP A 51 13.34 -20.98 -8.14
CA TRP A 51 12.82 -19.98 -7.20
C TRP A 51 12.91 -20.52 -5.76
N PRO A 52 13.31 -19.70 -4.77
CA PRO A 52 13.12 -20.04 -3.37
C PRO A 52 11.63 -19.93 -2.98
N PRO A 53 11.19 -20.56 -1.87
CA PRO A 53 9.78 -20.61 -1.48
C PRO A 53 9.20 -19.21 -1.15
N PRO A 54 7.88 -19.02 -1.27
CA PRO A 54 7.25 -17.71 -1.29
C PRO A 54 7.21 -17.07 0.11
N SER A 55 7.94 -15.98 0.28
CA SER A 55 7.62 -14.95 1.28
C SER A 55 6.61 -13.98 0.67
N GLN A 56 5.43 -13.89 1.28
CA GLN A 56 4.31 -13.03 0.90
C GLN A 56 4.68 -11.54 0.97
N VAL A 57 5.09 -10.95 -0.16
CA VAL A 57 5.05 -9.51 -0.41
C VAL A 57 4.66 -9.32 -1.88
N SER A 58 3.45 -8.82 -2.14
CA SER A 58 2.94 -8.61 -3.50
C SER A 58 3.59 -7.40 -4.18
N PRO A 59 3.89 -7.46 -5.49
CA PRO A 59 4.55 -6.39 -6.23
C PRO A 59 3.60 -5.23 -6.61
N PRO A 60 4.11 -4.05 -7.01
CA PRO A 60 3.34 -2.90 -7.50
C PRO A 60 2.40 -3.23 -8.70
N PRO A 61 1.41 -2.38 -9.03
CA PRO A 61 0.49 -2.62 -10.13
C PRO A 61 1.30 -2.70 -11.42
N ARG A 62 1.16 -3.82 -12.13
CA ARG A 62 1.88 -4.06 -13.38
C ARG A 62 0.99 -3.62 -14.52
N PHE A 63 1.22 -2.42 -15.04
CA PHE A 63 0.65 -2.00 -16.31
C PHE A 63 1.43 -2.68 -17.44
N PHE A 64 0.75 -3.53 -18.20
CA PHE A 64 1.26 -3.93 -19.51
C PHE A 64 0.74 -2.92 -20.53
N ASN A 65 1.56 -1.91 -20.83
CA ASN A 65 1.36 -1.07 -22.00
C ASN A 65 2.12 -1.70 -23.18
N ALA A 66 1.42 -2.12 -24.22
CA ALA A 66 2.02 -2.69 -25.42
C ALA A 66 1.78 -1.72 -26.58
N VAL A 67 2.84 -1.04 -27.02
CA VAL A 67 2.84 -0.29 -28.28
C VAL A 67 2.94 -1.32 -29.40
N GLY A 68 1.89 -1.43 -30.22
CA GLY A 68 1.91 -2.26 -31.41
C GLY A 68 2.94 -1.76 -32.42
N VAL A 69 3.80 -2.65 -32.92
CA VAL A 69 4.54 -2.41 -34.17
C VAL A 69 3.61 -2.71 -35.34
N SER A 70 3.47 -1.73 -36.24
CA SER A 70 2.60 -1.78 -37.43
C SER A 70 2.80 -3.07 -38.25
N GLY A 71 1.70 -3.75 -38.60
CA GLY A 71 1.69 -4.69 -39.72
C GLY A 71 1.38 -6.17 -39.43
N SER A 72 0.91 -6.55 -38.24
CA SER A 72 0.33 -7.89 -38.01
C SER A 72 -0.69 -7.85 -36.86
N ALA A 73 -1.72 -8.69 -36.95
CA ALA A 73 -2.90 -8.70 -36.10
C ALA A 73 -2.58 -8.60 -34.60
N ALA A 74 -3.14 -7.58 -33.92
CA ALA A 74 -3.18 -7.39 -32.47
C ALA A 74 -1.87 -7.80 -31.74
N GLY A 75 -0.77 -7.13 -32.05
CA GLY A 75 0.55 -7.43 -31.48
C GLY A 75 0.74 -6.89 -30.06
N PHE A 76 0.33 -7.65 -29.05
CA PHE A 76 0.77 -7.46 -27.67
C PHE A 76 2.25 -7.84 -27.51
N GLY A 77 2.96 -7.29 -26.51
CA GLY A 77 4.28 -7.79 -26.15
C GLY A 77 4.21 -9.29 -25.83
N ASN A 78 4.85 -10.11 -26.65
CA ASN A 78 4.78 -11.58 -26.65
C ASN A 78 5.41 -12.21 -25.38
N ILE A 79 4.82 -11.99 -24.21
CA ILE A 79 5.18 -12.73 -23.00
C ILE A 79 4.46 -14.07 -23.08
N PHE A 80 5.18 -15.07 -23.58
CA PHE A 80 4.70 -16.44 -23.61
C PHE A 80 4.71 -17.01 -22.19
N VAL A 81 3.56 -17.49 -21.71
CA VAL A 81 3.46 -18.06 -20.37
C VAL A 81 3.12 -19.53 -20.47
N THR A 82 4.04 -20.37 -19.99
CA THR A 82 3.87 -21.83 -19.90
C THR A 82 3.08 -22.24 -18.66
N ASN A 83 3.29 -21.54 -17.54
CA ASN A 83 2.58 -21.75 -16.28
C ASN A 83 1.84 -20.48 -15.87
N TYR A 84 0.54 -20.43 -16.17
CA TYR A 84 -0.35 -19.37 -15.70
C TYR A 84 -1.19 -19.96 -14.57
N PRO A 85 -0.97 -19.61 -13.30
CA PRO A 85 -1.63 -20.27 -12.18
C PRO A 85 -3.13 -19.94 -12.15
N ASN A 86 -3.96 -20.96 -11.90
CA ASN A 86 -5.37 -20.74 -11.63
C ASN A 86 -5.50 -20.18 -10.22
N ILE A 87 -6.04 -18.97 -10.09
CA ILE A 87 -6.37 -18.44 -8.78
C ILE A 87 -7.77 -18.94 -8.46
N GLY A 88 -7.87 -19.81 -7.44
CA GLY A 88 -9.07 -20.58 -7.13
C GLY A 88 -10.36 -19.75 -7.15
N GLY A 89 -11.37 -20.25 -7.87
CA GLY A 89 -12.66 -19.57 -8.05
C GLY A 89 -12.91 -19.10 -9.49
N GLN A 90 -11.93 -19.10 -10.38
CA GLN A 90 -12.09 -18.71 -11.79
C GLN A 90 -13.06 -19.62 -12.56
N ALA A 91 -13.90 -19.03 -13.40
CA ALA A 91 -14.97 -19.70 -14.13
C ALA A 91 -14.88 -19.54 -15.66
N THR A 92 -15.82 -20.15 -16.37
CA THR A 92 -15.88 -20.16 -17.85
C THR A 92 -16.21 -18.77 -18.36
N GLY A 93 -15.48 -18.30 -19.38
CA GLY A 93 -15.91 -17.11 -20.12
C GLY A 93 -17.15 -17.40 -20.97
N THR A 94 -17.71 -16.35 -21.58
CA THR A 94 -18.94 -16.37 -22.40
C THR A 94 -18.91 -17.37 -23.57
N ASN A 95 -17.73 -17.85 -23.95
CA ASN A 95 -17.54 -19.01 -24.82
C ASN A 95 -17.43 -20.28 -23.97
N THR A 96 -18.59 -20.86 -23.67
CA THR A 96 -18.96 -21.95 -22.72
C THR A 96 -18.13 -23.25 -22.71
N THR A 97 -16.91 -23.28 -23.24
CA THR A 97 -16.12 -24.51 -23.38
C THR A 97 -14.71 -24.43 -22.79
N THR A 98 -14.23 -23.27 -22.32
CA THR A 98 -12.91 -23.18 -21.65
C THR A 98 -12.93 -22.19 -20.47
N LEU A 99 -12.39 -22.63 -19.32
CA LEU A 99 -12.13 -21.76 -18.17
C LEU A 99 -11.17 -20.64 -18.61
N MET A 100 -11.61 -19.38 -18.53
CA MET A 100 -10.73 -18.25 -18.83
C MET A 100 -9.95 -17.89 -17.58
N MET A 101 -8.63 -18.10 -17.64
CA MET A 101 -7.78 -17.82 -16.51
C MET A 101 -7.46 -16.32 -16.48
N ILE A 102 -7.89 -15.63 -15.44
CA ILE A 102 -7.74 -14.17 -15.33
C ILE A 102 -6.72 -13.83 -14.26
N ARG A 103 -5.92 -12.78 -14.50
CA ARG A 103 -5.10 -12.17 -13.47
C ARG A 103 -5.78 -10.89 -12.98
N PRO A 104 -6.43 -10.92 -11.81
CA PRO A 104 -7.16 -9.78 -11.27
C PRO A 104 -6.21 -8.67 -10.80
N ASP A 105 -4.91 -8.94 -10.70
CA ASP A 105 -3.86 -8.01 -10.31
C ASP A 105 -3.19 -7.32 -11.50
N VAL A 106 -3.60 -7.64 -12.74
CA VAL A 106 -2.98 -7.16 -13.97
C VAL A 106 -4.03 -6.71 -14.97
N ILE A 107 -3.86 -5.50 -15.48
CA ILE A 107 -4.69 -4.91 -16.53
C ILE A 107 -3.85 -4.65 -17.78
N GLY A 108 -4.52 -4.69 -18.93
CA GLY A 108 -3.94 -4.33 -20.22
C GLY A 108 -4.95 -3.62 -21.10
N GLN A 109 -4.44 -2.94 -22.12
CA GLN A 109 -5.23 -2.26 -23.15
C GLN A 109 -4.75 -2.71 -24.52
N ALA A 110 -5.68 -2.90 -25.44
CA ALA A 110 -5.39 -3.34 -26.80
C ALA A 110 -5.36 -2.15 -27.75
N VAL A 111 -4.27 -1.95 -28.48
CA VAL A 111 -4.27 -1.09 -29.67
C VAL A 111 -4.64 -1.96 -30.88
N GLY A 112 -5.62 -1.53 -31.66
CA GLY A 112 -6.08 -2.28 -32.82
C GLY A 112 -6.39 -1.39 -34.02
N GLN A 113 -6.76 -2.02 -35.14
CA GLN A 113 -7.13 -1.32 -36.37
C GLN A 113 -8.55 -1.67 -36.79
N VAL A 114 -9.29 -0.66 -37.24
CA VAL A 114 -10.62 -0.79 -37.81
C VAL A 114 -10.70 -0.06 -39.14
N THR A 115 -11.40 -0.62 -40.12
CA THR A 115 -11.66 0.08 -41.37
C THR A 115 -12.92 0.93 -41.22
N VAL A 116 -12.75 2.25 -41.17
CA VAL A 116 -13.83 3.23 -41.16
C VAL A 116 -14.29 3.49 -42.59
N THR A 117 -15.58 3.36 -42.85
CA THR A 117 -16.19 3.61 -44.16
C THR A 117 -16.83 5.00 -44.25
N ALA A 118 -17.27 5.58 -43.13
CA ALA A 118 -17.78 6.94 -43.07
C ALA A 118 -17.61 7.57 -41.66
N SER A 119 -17.21 8.85 -41.61
CA SER A 119 -17.26 9.72 -40.42
C SER A 119 -17.28 11.19 -40.83
N ALA A 120 -17.72 12.09 -39.95
CA ALA A 120 -17.70 13.54 -40.18
C ALA A 120 -17.31 14.31 -38.91
N ILE A 121 -16.71 15.49 -39.08
CA ILE A 121 -16.23 16.33 -37.96
C ILE A 121 -17.35 17.08 -37.22
N ASP A 122 -18.56 17.02 -37.75
CA ASP A 122 -19.81 17.58 -37.23
C ASP A 122 -20.82 16.47 -36.92
N SER A 123 -20.34 15.23 -36.78
CA SER A 123 -21.15 14.08 -36.44
C SER A 123 -20.44 13.17 -35.44
N ASN A 124 -21.19 12.73 -34.44
CA ASN A 124 -20.76 11.71 -33.50
C ASN A 124 -20.95 10.27 -34.01
N THR A 125 -21.31 10.09 -35.28
CA THR A 125 -21.60 8.76 -35.84
C THR A 125 -20.50 8.33 -36.80
N VAL A 126 -19.98 7.13 -36.59
CA VAL A 126 -18.93 6.50 -37.40
C VAL A 126 -19.46 5.17 -37.93
N THR A 127 -19.30 4.91 -39.23
CA THR A 127 -19.60 3.59 -39.81
C THR A 127 -18.30 2.86 -40.13
N VAL A 128 -18.23 1.59 -39.78
CA VAL A 128 -17.07 0.71 -40.01
C VAL A 128 -17.43 -0.46 -40.93
N SER A 129 -16.44 -1.15 -41.49
CA SER A 129 -16.69 -2.36 -42.28
C SER A 129 -17.14 -3.54 -41.42
N SER A 130 -16.60 -3.63 -40.21
CA SER A 130 -16.85 -4.67 -39.21
C SER A 130 -16.28 -4.19 -37.88
N VAL A 131 -16.91 -4.56 -36.76
CA VAL A 131 -16.44 -4.19 -35.42
C VAL A 131 -15.42 -5.22 -34.92
N PRO A 132 -14.14 -4.84 -34.68
CA PRO A 132 -13.15 -5.74 -34.10
C PRO A 132 -13.46 -6.15 -32.66
N SER A 133 -12.87 -7.26 -32.19
CA SER A 133 -13.18 -7.83 -30.86
C SER A 133 -12.80 -6.97 -29.65
N TYR A 134 -11.88 -6.01 -29.84
CA TYR A 134 -11.45 -5.07 -28.80
C TYR A 134 -12.05 -3.66 -28.95
N LEU A 135 -12.90 -3.46 -29.96
CA LEU A 135 -13.60 -2.21 -30.18
C LEU A 135 -15.01 -2.32 -29.60
N GLY A 136 -15.13 -2.06 -28.30
CA GLY A 136 -16.40 -2.04 -27.57
C GLY A 136 -16.81 -0.66 -27.09
N VAL A 137 -17.96 -0.57 -26.42
CA VAL A 137 -18.37 0.63 -25.67
C VAL A 137 -17.31 0.96 -24.62
N GLY A 138 -16.86 2.21 -24.59
CA GLY A 138 -15.76 2.72 -23.75
C GLY A 138 -14.39 2.81 -24.45
N ALA A 139 -14.21 2.15 -25.61
CA ALA A 139 -12.99 2.26 -26.40
C ALA A 139 -12.84 3.68 -26.98
N SER A 140 -11.64 4.08 -27.37
CA SER A 140 -11.40 5.34 -28.07
C SER A 140 -11.24 5.10 -29.57
N LEU A 141 -12.01 5.82 -30.38
CA LEU A 141 -11.97 5.80 -31.84
C LEU A 141 -12.11 7.23 -32.35
N LEU A 142 -11.22 7.64 -33.25
CA LEU A 142 -11.21 9.00 -33.82
C LEU A 142 -11.20 10.10 -32.74
N GLY A 143 -10.48 9.84 -31.64
CA GLY A 143 -10.27 10.76 -30.52
C GLY A 143 -11.47 10.94 -29.59
N GLN A 144 -12.52 10.14 -29.74
CA GLN A 144 -13.70 10.16 -28.89
C GLN A 144 -13.96 8.78 -28.28
N THR A 145 -14.68 8.75 -27.15
CA THR A 145 -15.10 7.51 -26.51
C THR A 145 -16.30 6.92 -27.23
N VAL A 146 -16.28 5.62 -27.49
CA VAL A 146 -17.40 4.88 -28.07
C VAL A 146 -18.50 4.72 -27.03
N VAL A 147 -19.69 5.25 -27.32
CA VAL A 147 -20.87 5.23 -26.42
C VAL A 147 -21.78 4.05 -26.72
N SER A 148 -21.98 3.72 -27.99
CA SER A 148 -22.81 2.59 -28.40
C SER A 148 -22.35 2.02 -29.74
N ILE A 149 -22.67 0.75 -29.95
CA ILE A 149 -22.39 0.03 -31.19
C ILE A 149 -23.68 -0.68 -31.60
N SER A 150 -24.16 -0.39 -32.81
CA SER A 150 -25.34 -1.01 -33.41
C SER A 150 -24.99 -1.49 -34.82
N GLY A 151 -24.77 -2.79 -34.96
CA GLY A 151 -24.24 -3.36 -36.20
C GLY A 151 -22.85 -2.79 -36.51
N THR A 152 -22.73 -2.11 -37.66
CA THR A 152 -21.49 -1.43 -38.10
C THR A 152 -21.48 0.05 -37.79
N THR A 153 -22.52 0.57 -37.14
CA THR A 153 -22.62 1.98 -36.74
C THR A 153 -22.16 2.13 -35.30
N ILE A 154 -21.24 3.06 -35.08
CA ILE A 154 -20.65 3.41 -33.80
C ILE A 154 -21.07 4.84 -33.48
N THR A 155 -21.60 5.07 -32.27
CA THR A 155 -21.86 6.40 -31.75
C THR A 155 -20.76 6.77 -30.76
N LEU A 156 -20.19 7.95 -30.92
CA LEU A 156 -19.12 8.54 -30.12
C LEU A 156 -19.69 9.51 -29.06
N SER A 157 -18.87 9.85 -28.07
CA SER A 157 -19.20 10.82 -27.01
C SER A 157 -19.30 12.26 -27.51
N GLY A 158 -18.68 12.54 -28.65
CA GLY A 158 -18.70 13.83 -29.34
C GLY A 158 -18.41 13.62 -30.83
N ASP A 159 -18.24 14.71 -31.57
CA ASP A 159 -17.98 14.64 -33.01
C ASP A 159 -16.61 14.01 -33.30
N ALA A 160 -16.52 13.23 -34.38
CA ALA A 160 -15.27 12.57 -34.75
C ALA A 160 -14.17 13.59 -35.09
N ASN A 161 -12.92 13.33 -34.71
CA ASN A 161 -11.83 14.27 -35.00
C ASN A 161 -11.42 14.30 -36.49
N GLN A 162 -11.97 13.40 -37.31
CA GLN A 162 -11.63 13.28 -38.72
C GLN A 162 -12.87 12.92 -39.55
N ALA A 163 -13.02 13.57 -40.70
CA ALA A 163 -14.00 13.20 -41.72
C ALA A 163 -13.42 12.13 -42.67
N ILE A 164 -14.14 11.03 -42.88
CA ILE A 164 -13.75 9.92 -43.73
C ILE A 164 -14.91 9.63 -44.68
N SER A 165 -14.65 9.63 -45.99
CA SER A 165 -15.65 9.39 -47.04
C SER A 165 -15.32 8.19 -47.95
N SER A 166 -14.22 7.48 -47.65
CA SER A 166 -13.81 6.25 -48.33
C SER A 166 -13.11 5.33 -47.34
N SER A 167 -13.17 4.01 -47.57
CA SER A 167 -12.62 2.99 -46.66
C SER A 167 -11.18 3.28 -46.25
N THR A 168 -11.00 3.66 -44.98
CA THR A 168 -9.71 4.06 -44.40
C THR A 168 -9.45 3.25 -43.14
N VAL A 169 -8.25 2.69 -43.01
CA VAL A 169 -7.82 2.01 -41.77
C VAL A 169 -7.42 3.05 -40.73
N VAL A 170 -8.01 2.93 -39.55
CA VAL A 170 -7.80 3.84 -38.42
C VAL A 170 -7.44 3.01 -37.20
N ASP A 171 -6.47 3.48 -36.41
CA ASP A 171 -6.13 2.88 -35.13
C ASP A 171 -7.18 3.24 -34.07
N TYR A 172 -7.47 2.30 -33.17
CA TYR A 172 -8.32 2.51 -32.02
C TYR A 172 -7.64 1.98 -30.76
N GLU A 173 -7.98 2.59 -29.64
CA GLU A 173 -7.58 2.13 -28.31
C GLU A 173 -8.75 1.37 -27.70
N GLY A 174 -8.61 0.07 -27.57
CA GLY A 174 -9.62 -0.79 -26.97
C GLY A 174 -9.83 -0.48 -25.50
N ASN A 175 -10.86 -1.11 -24.92
CA ASN A 175 -11.10 -0.96 -23.49
C ASN A 175 -9.96 -1.57 -22.67
N MET A 176 -9.66 -0.93 -21.54
CA MET A 176 -8.86 -1.56 -20.50
C MET A 176 -9.59 -2.80 -19.97
N SER A 177 -8.85 -3.87 -19.73
CA SER A 177 -9.40 -5.12 -19.25
C SER A 177 -8.39 -5.92 -18.46
N PHE A 178 -8.87 -6.90 -17.68
CA PHE A 178 -7.97 -7.84 -17.03
C PHE A 178 -7.25 -8.71 -18.05
N VAL A 179 -6.05 -9.13 -17.70
CA VAL A 179 -5.24 -9.98 -18.57
C VAL A 179 -5.65 -11.45 -18.42
N THR A 180 -5.75 -12.12 -19.56
CA THR A 180 -5.94 -13.56 -19.71
C THR A 180 -4.80 -14.16 -20.51
N ARG A 181 -4.61 -15.48 -20.38
CA ARG A 181 -3.75 -16.24 -21.28
C ARG A 181 -4.55 -16.66 -22.50
N ASP A 182 -4.07 -16.30 -23.68
CA ASP A 182 -4.64 -16.78 -24.93
C ASP A 182 -4.49 -18.31 -25.04
N SER A 183 -5.59 -19.00 -25.33
CA SER A 183 -5.62 -20.47 -25.39
C SER A 183 -4.91 -21.05 -26.61
N VAL A 184 -4.77 -20.27 -27.68
CA VAL A 184 -4.13 -20.67 -28.95
C VAL A 184 -2.65 -20.31 -28.93
N SER A 185 -2.32 -19.05 -28.63
CA SER A 185 -0.95 -18.54 -28.72
C SER A 185 -0.15 -18.67 -27.43
N GLY A 186 -0.80 -18.84 -26.28
CA GLY A 186 -0.15 -18.90 -24.97
C GLY A 186 0.42 -17.56 -24.48
N TYR A 187 0.21 -16.47 -25.23
CA TYR A 187 0.59 -15.12 -24.83
C TYR A 187 -0.43 -14.50 -23.88
N LEU A 188 0.02 -13.50 -23.13
CA LEU A 188 -0.85 -12.65 -22.32
C LEU A 188 -1.53 -11.60 -23.19
N ARG A 189 -2.84 -11.44 -23.02
CA ARG A 189 -3.65 -10.40 -23.68
C ARG A 189 -4.77 -9.92 -22.76
N PRO A 190 -5.30 -8.71 -22.93
CA PRO A 190 -6.54 -8.29 -22.29
C PRO A 190 -7.70 -9.19 -22.75
N LEU A 191 -8.69 -9.36 -21.88
CA LEU A 191 -9.98 -9.90 -22.28
C LEU A 191 -10.62 -8.99 -23.33
N ALA A 192 -11.04 -9.58 -24.44
CA ALA A 192 -11.74 -8.88 -25.51
C ALA A 192 -13.19 -8.59 -25.12
N ASP A 193 -13.81 -7.60 -25.75
CA ASP A 193 -15.18 -7.16 -25.40
C ASP A 193 -16.21 -8.26 -25.65
N ASN A 194 -16.00 -9.09 -26.68
CA ASN A 194 -16.85 -10.26 -26.97
C ASN A 194 -16.67 -11.43 -25.97
N GLU A 195 -15.67 -11.37 -25.08
CA GLU A 195 -15.43 -12.34 -24.00
C GLU A 195 -16.06 -11.91 -22.66
N MET A 196 -16.83 -10.81 -22.66
CA MET A 196 -17.55 -10.27 -21.51
C MET A 196 -19.04 -10.11 -21.83
N ARG A 197 -19.90 -10.47 -20.88
CA ARG A 197 -21.34 -10.18 -20.97
C ARG A 197 -21.60 -8.74 -20.58
N THR A 198 -22.52 -8.11 -21.30
CA THR A 198 -22.95 -6.74 -21.00
C THR A 198 -24.16 -6.70 -20.08
N THR A 199 -24.93 -7.79 -19.98
CA THR A 199 -26.11 -7.91 -19.11
C THR A 199 -25.84 -8.86 -17.95
N LEU A 200 -25.93 -8.37 -16.71
CA LEU A 200 -25.74 -9.18 -15.51
C LEU A 200 -26.75 -10.35 -15.48
N GLY A 201 -26.24 -11.58 -15.37
CA GLY A 201 -27.07 -12.78 -15.19
C GLY A 201 -26.96 -13.28 -13.75
N ASN A 202 -28.10 -13.48 -13.07
CA ASN A 202 -28.12 -14.09 -11.75
C ASN A 202 -27.43 -15.47 -11.80
N LEU A 203 -26.53 -15.74 -10.83
CA LEU A 203 -25.77 -17.00 -10.70
C LEU A 203 -24.85 -17.37 -11.89
N SER A 204 -24.65 -16.48 -12.87
CA SER A 204 -23.72 -16.72 -13.98
C SER A 204 -22.30 -16.31 -13.57
N GLN A 205 -21.34 -17.22 -13.77
CA GLN A 205 -19.93 -17.03 -13.42
C GLN A 205 -19.13 -16.43 -14.59
N ASP A 206 -19.75 -15.54 -15.36
CA ASP A 206 -19.12 -14.93 -16.52
C ASP A 206 -18.29 -13.70 -16.15
N ASN A 207 -17.50 -13.22 -17.10
CA ASN A 207 -16.89 -11.89 -17.02
C ASN A 207 -17.91 -10.85 -17.46
N PHE A 208 -18.01 -9.72 -16.77
CA PHE A 208 -18.99 -8.69 -17.10
C PHE A 208 -18.37 -7.34 -17.41
N SER A 209 -18.89 -6.69 -18.44
CA SER A 209 -18.60 -5.30 -18.80
C SER A 209 -19.91 -4.53 -18.83
N LEU A 210 -20.28 -3.92 -17.71
CA LEU A 210 -21.57 -3.25 -17.54
C LEU A 210 -21.49 -1.79 -17.98
N ASN A 211 -22.47 -1.33 -18.75
CA ASN A 211 -22.68 0.07 -19.15
C ASN A 211 -24.04 0.61 -18.68
N TYR A 212 -24.68 -0.12 -17.77
CA TYR A 212 -25.91 0.29 -17.08
C TYR A 212 -25.84 -0.17 -15.62
N ASN A 213 -26.66 0.43 -14.76
CA ASN A 213 -26.75 0.04 -13.36
C ASN A 213 -27.56 -1.26 -13.25
N ALA A 214 -26.86 -2.37 -13.12
CA ALA A 214 -27.45 -3.69 -13.01
C ALA A 214 -28.08 -3.89 -11.63
N THR A 215 -29.20 -4.59 -11.59
CA THR A 215 -29.93 -4.85 -10.36
C THR A 215 -29.78 -6.31 -9.96
N ILE A 216 -29.29 -6.58 -8.75
CA ILE A 216 -29.31 -7.94 -8.20
C ILE A 216 -30.67 -8.23 -7.54
N THR A 217 -31.28 -9.36 -7.88
CA THR A 217 -32.61 -9.77 -7.41
C THR A 217 -32.62 -11.14 -6.72
N SER A 218 -31.51 -11.88 -6.78
CA SER A 218 -31.31 -13.16 -6.11
C SER A 218 -30.22 -13.08 -5.05
N ASP A 219 -30.29 -13.99 -4.09
CA ASP A 219 -29.22 -14.24 -3.14
C ASP A 219 -27.94 -14.68 -3.86
N ARG A 220 -26.84 -13.99 -3.55
CA ARG A 220 -25.48 -14.30 -4.00
C ARG A 220 -25.30 -14.35 -5.52
N SER A 221 -25.31 -13.17 -6.15
CA SER A 221 -24.81 -13.02 -7.52
C SER A 221 -23.29 -13.24 -7.54
N ASN A 222 -22.78 -13.93 -8.57
CA ASN A 222 -21.39 -14.39 -8.61
C ASN A 222 -20.72 -14.05 -9.94
N VAL A 223 -20.13 -12.87 -10.09
CA VAL A 223 -19.35 -12.55 -11.29
C VAL A 223 -17.94 -13.13 -11.23
N ASN A 224 -17.33 -13.42 -12.37
CA ASN A 224 -15.92 -13.83 -12.41
C ASN A 224 -14.98 -12.63 -12.24
N SER A 225 -15.17 -11.60 -13.08
CA SER A 225 -14.52 -10.29 -13.01
C SER A 225 -15.48 -9.21 -13.48
N LEU A 226 -15.29 -7.98 -13.03
CA LEU A 226 -16.18 -6.87 -13.34
C LEU A 226 -15.43 -5.69 -13.96
N ARG A 227 -15.96 -5.18 -15.08
CA ARG A 227 -15.61 -3.87 -15.63
C ARG A 227 -16.85 -3.00 -15.65
N LEU A 228 -16.74 -1.82 -15.05
CA LEU A 228 -17.80 -0.82 -14.97
C LEU A 228 -17.46 0.34 -15.91
N LEU A 229 -18.21 0.43 -17.00
CA LEU A 229 -18.15 1.54 -17.96
C LEU A 229 -19.00 2.71 -17.46
N SER A 230 -19.09 3.79 -18.25
CA SER A 230 -20.06 4.86 -18.00
C SER A 230 -21.49 4.30 -17.91
N GLY A 231 -22.23 4.73 -16.89
CA GLY A 231 -23.54 4.19 -16.54
C GLY A 231 -23.51 2.81 -15.86
N GLY A 232 -22.38 2.11 -15.89
CA GLY A 232 -22.18 0.77 -15.35
C GLY A 232 -22.10 0.75 -13.82
N GLY A 233 -22.84 -0.16 -13.20
CA GLY A 233 -22.73 -0.43 -11.77
C GLY A 233 -23.58 -1.60 -11.34
N ILE A 234 -23.60 -1.88 -10.04
CA ILE A 234 -24.46 -2.92 -9.46
C ILE A 234 -25.18 -2.32 -8.26
N GLY A 235 -26.51 -2.26 -8.33
CA GLY A 235 -27.37 -1.77 -7.27
C GLY A 235 -28.40 -2.78 -6.80
N LEU A 236 -29.16 -2.35 -5.78
CA LEU A 236 -30.29 -3.08 -5.23
C LEU A 236 -31.57 -2.75 -5.99
N ALA A 237 -32.47 -3.73 -6.12
CA ALA A 237 -33.80 -3.50 -6.67
C ALA A 237 -34.60 -2.61 -5.70
N SER A 238 -35.20 -1.53 -6.19
CA SER A 238 -36.00 -0.59 -5.38
C SER A 238 -37.39 -1.12 -5.00
N SER A 239 -37.63 -2.43 -4.97
CA SER A 239 -38.98 -3.01 -4.80
C SER A 239 -39.17 -3.74 -3.47
N ALA A 240 -40.19 -3.26 -2.73
CA ALA A 240 -40.89 -3.80 -1.56
C ALA A 240 -40.56 -5.24 -1.13
N GLY A 241 -40.04 -5.39 0.09
CA GLY A 241 -39.85 -6.68 0.77
C GLY A 241 -38.52 -6.83 1.51
N TYR A 242 -37.56 -5.94 1.24
CA TYR A 242 -36.25 -5.91 1.90
C TYR A 242 -36.20 -4.77 2.91
N THR A 243 -35.97 -5.10 4.17
CA THR A 243 -35.72 -4.12 5.25
C THR A 243 -34.25 -4.18 5.61
N ALA A 244 -33.55 -3.04 5.60
CA ALA A 244 -32.22 -2.93 6.18
C ALA A 244 -32.30 -3.25 7.67
N ASP A 245 -31.46 -4.16 8.16
CA ASP A 245 -31.25 -4.31 9.60
C ASP A 245 -30.39 -3.14 10.15
N ALA A 246 -30.13 -3.15 11.46
CA ALA A 246 -29.31 -2.12 12.12
C ALA A 246 -27.85 -2.05 11.60
N PHE A 247 -27.43 -3.01 10.77
CA PHE A 247 -26.13 -3.05 10.11
C PHE A 247 -26.19 -2.66 8.63
N GLY A 248 -27.37 -2.28 8.10
CA GLY A 248 -27.55 -1.90 6.69
C GLY A 248 -27.69 -3.10 5.74
N ILE A 249 -27.89 -4.31 6.28
CA ILE A 249 -28.00 -5.54 5.50
C ILE A 249 -29.43 -5.69 5.00
N ASN A 250 -29.65 -5.56 3.69
CA ASN A 250 -30.95 -5.90 3.09
C ASN A 250 -31.08 -7.42 2.94
N SER A 251 -31.91 -8.00 3.82
CA SER A 251 -32.33 -9.41 3.83
C SER A 251 -33.74 -9.54 3.25
N ARG A 252 -33.99 -10.63 2.51
CA ARG A 252 -35.33 -10.98 1.99
C ARG A 252 -36.34 -11.35 3.09
N TRP A 253 -35.86 -11.62 4.30
CA TRP A 253 -36.65 -12.07 5.44
C TRP A 253 -36.16 -11.34 6.69
N GLY A 254 -36.90 -10.30 7.09
CA GLY A 254 -36.55 -9.47 8.25
C GLY A 254 -36.17 -10.31 9.48
N GLY A 255 -35.01 -10.01 10.06
CA GLY A 255 -34.60 -10.45 11.39
C GLY A 255 -34.17 -11.90 11.59
N ASN A 256 -34.17 -12.77 10.57
CA ASN A 256 -33.73 -14.18 10.73
C ASN A 256 -32.60 -14.53 9.75
N LEU A 257 -31.36 -14.33 10.18
CA LEU A 257 -30.11 -14.57 9.42
C LEU A 257 -29.87 -16.06 9.06
N ALA A 258 -30.77 -16.96 9.46
CA ALA A 258 -30.52 -18.40 9.41
C ALA A 258 -30.83 -19.09 8.07
N GLN A 259 -31.52 -18.47 7.10
CA GLN A 259 -31.76 -19.14 5.80
C GLN A 259 -32.28 -18.28 4.63
N GLY A 260 -32.28 -16.93 4.73
CA GLY A 260 -32.76 -16.03 3.67
C GLY A 260 -31.68 -15.07 3.21
N GLY A 261 -31.19 -15.22 1.97
CA GLY A 261 -29.93 -14.64 1.53
C GLY A 261 -29.88 -13.11 1.52
N VAL A 262 -28.76 -12.59 2.04
CA VAL A 262 -28.33 -11.20 1.85
C VAL A 262 -28.02 -10.98 0.38
N LEU A 263 -28.52 -9.88 -0.18
CA LEU A 263 -28.20 -9.45 -1.55
C LEU A 263 -26.72 -9.05 -1.62
N THR A 264 -25.89 -10.06 -1.91
CA THR A 264 -24.43 -9.98 -1.98
C THR A 264 -23.96 -10.19 -3.41
N GLU A 265 -22.90 -9.47 -3.77
CA GLU A 265 -22.13 -9.72 -4.97
C GLU A 265 -20.80 -10.38 -4.60
N PHE A 266 -20.44 -11.43 -5.32
CA PHE A 266 -19.17 -12.12 -5.15
C PHE A 266 -18.36 -12.07 -6.45
N VAL A 267 -17.25 -11.35 -6.40
CA VAL A 267 -16.29 -11.31 -7.50
C VAL A 267 -15.29 -12.43 -7.32
N ARG A 268 -15.41 -13.50 -8.10
CA ARG A 268 -14.62 -14.73 -7.93
C ARG A 268 -13.13 -14.48 -7.98
N THR A 269 -12.66 -13.75 -8.98
CA THR A 269 -11.25 -13.34 -9.11
C THR A 269 -10.88 -12.23 -8.13
N GLY A 270 -11.86 -11.50 -7.60
CA GLY A 270 -11.65 -10.27 -6.84
C GLY A 270 -11.35 -9.03 -7.69
N GLY A 271 -11.28 -9.15 -9.03
CA GLY A 271 -10.93 -8.04 -9.92
C GLY A 271 -12.13 -7.16 -10.28
N ILE A 272 -12.05 -5.87 -9.97
CA ILE A 272 -12.98 -4.82 -10.43
C ILE A 272 -12.19 -3.70 -11.13
N ILE A 273 -12.60 -3.34 -12.35
CA ILE A 273 -12.18 -2.14 -13.07
C ILE A 273 -13.35 -1.16 -13.07
N ALA A 274 -13.11 0.09 -12.68
CA ALA A 274 -14.06 1.18 -12.81
C ALA A 274 -13.49 2.28 -13.70
N LEU A 275 -14.28 2.67 -14.71
CA LEU A 275 -13.99 3.74 -15.64
C LEU A 275 -14.90 4.95 -15.34
N GLU A 276 -14.62 6.06 -16.00
CA GLU A 276 -15.35 7.32 -15.81
C GLU A 276 -16.86 7.13 -16.07
N GLY A 277 -17.67 7.79 -15.24
CA GLY A 277 -19.14 7.72 -15.33
C GLY A 277 -19.78 6.47 -14.76
N ASN A 278 -19.02 5.54 -14.16
CA ASN A 278 -19.60 4.39 -13.45
C ASN A 278 -20.55 4.85 -12.31
N THR A 279 -21.52 4.01 -11.97
CA THR A 279 -22.53 4.32 -10.94
C THR A 279 -22.24 3.68 -9.58
N GLY A 280 -21.05 3.08 -9.41
CA GLY A 280 -20.67 2.40 -8.17
C GLY A 280 -21.30 1.02 -7.95
N ILE A 281 -21.05 0.47 -6.76
CA ILE A 281 -21.62 -0.78 -6.26
C ILE A 281 -22.33 -0.50 -4.94
N THR A 282 -23.64 -0.73 -4.91
CA THR A 282 -24.52 -0.38 -3.79
C THR A 282 -25.30 -1.57 -3.23
N THR A 283 -24.77 -2.78 -3.42
CA THR A 283 -25.33 -4.02 -2.84
C THR A 283 -25.17 -4.04 -1.31
N SER A 284 -25.85 -4.95 -0.61
CA SER A 284 -25.70 -5.09 0.85
C SER A 284 -24.30 -5.57 1.25
N GLY A 285 -23.69 -6.42 0.42
CA GLY A 285 -22.34 -6.90 0.65
C GLY A 285 -21.60 -7.20 -0.65
N LEU A 286 -20.28 -7.02 -0.59
CA LEU A 286 -19.35 -7.29 -1.67
C LEU A 286 -18.21 -8.15 -1.14
N GLY A 287 -17.93 -9.27 -1.79
CA GLY A 287 -16.87 -10.20 -1.37
C GLY A 287 -16.12 -10.85 -2.51
N SER A 288 -15.09 -11.64 -2.15
CA SER A 288 -14.28 -12.41 -3.10
C SER A 288 -14.17 -13.87 -2.71
N TYR A 289 -14.07 -14.75 -3.71
CA TYR A 289 -13.72 -16.16 -3.49
C TYR A 289 -12.21 -16.37 -3.26
N THR A 290 -11.36 -15.54 -3.86
CA THR A 290 -9.91 -15.60 -3.64
C THR A 290 -9.49 -15.02 -2.29
N GLY A 291 -10.37 -14.26 -1.65
CA GLY A 291 -10.09 -13.43 -0.49
C GLY A 291 -9.43 -12.09 -0.80
N TRP A 292 -8.95 -11.87 -2.03
CA TRP A 292 -8.38 -10.58 -2.46
C TRP A 292 -9.42 -9.77 -3.22
N MET A 293 -9.41 -8.45 -3.05
CA MET A 293 -10.14 -7.52 -3.91
C MET A 293 -9.16 -6.55 -4.54
N ASN A 294 -9.07 -6.56 -5.86
CA ASN A 294 -8.23 -5.68 -6.66
C ASN A 294 -9.12 -4.66 -7.37
N PHE A 295 -9.00 -3.41 -6.96
CA PHE A 295 -9.73 -2.30 -7.54
C PHE A 295 -8.81 -1.46 -8.42
N PHE A 296 -9.11 -1.42 -9.72
CA PHE A 296 -8.51 -0.51 -10.68
C PHE A 296 -9.52 0.61 -10.97
N VAL A 297 -9.29 1.80 -10.41
CA VAL A 297 -10.12 2.97 -10.69
C VAL A 297 -9.33 3.87 -11.63
N MET A 298 -9.72 3.92 -12.90
CA MET A 298 -8.92 4.53 -13.95
C MET A 298 -9.41 5.94 -14.28
N GLY A 299 -8.48 6.90 -14.36
CA GLY A 299 -8.77 8.30 -14.62
C GLY A 299 -8.93 9.11 -13.33
N ASP A 300 -8.31 10.28 -13.27
CA ASP A 300 -8.18 11.09 -12.05
C ASP A 300 -9.53 11.60 -11.53
N THR A 301 -10.51 11.78 -12.42
CA THR A 301 -11.89 12.20 -12.11
C THR A 301 -12.81 11.04 -11.74
N THR A 302 -12.38 9.79 -11.99
CA THR A 302 -13.21 8.61 -11.79
C THR A 302 -13.35 8.30 -10.31
N ASN A 303 -14.60 8.20 -9.85
CA ASN A 303 -14.94 7.78 -8.51
C ASN A 303 -15.66 6.42 -8.56
N LEU A 304 -15.15 5.43 -7.86
CA LEU A 304 -15.86 4.18 -7.57
C LEU A 304 -16.39 4.24 -6.14
N ASN A 305 -17.69 4.47 -6.00
CA ASN A 305 -18.36 4.47 -4.70
C ASN A 305 -18.84 3.05 -4.36
N ILE A 306 -18.42 2.54 -3.21
CA ILE A 306 -18.84 1.25 -2.66
C ILE A 306 -19.59 1.51 -1.36
N THR A 307 -20.91 1.32 -1.37
CA THR A 307 -21.73 1.40 -0.15
C THR A 307 -22.00 0.03 0.47
N SER A 308 -21.39 -1.01 -0.09
CA SER A 308 -21.53 -2.40 0.34
C SER A 308 -20.59 -2.74 1.48
N ILE A 309 -21.07 -3.56 2.42
CA ILE A 309 -20.19 -4.14 3.43
C ILE A 309 -19.20 -5.08 2.74
N LEU A 310 -17.92 -4.81 2.94
CA LEU A 310 -16.84 -5.66 2.46
C LEU A 310 -16.72 -6.91 3.34
N TRP A 311 -16.95 -8.09 2.78
CA TRP A 311 -16.95 -9.37 3.51
C TRP A 311 -16.21 -10.48 2.74
N ASN A 312 -15.68 -11.47 3.46
CA ASN A 312 -14.88 -12.57 2.88
C ASN A 312 -13.68 -12.06 2.04
N ILE A 313 -12.96 -11.07 2.59
CA ILE A 313 -11.76 -10.49 1.98
C ILE A 313 -10.57 -10.79 2.90
N SER A 314 -10.19 -12.07 2.94
CA SER A 314 -9.11 -12.60 3.78
C SER A 314 -7.71 -12.29 3.26
N GLY A 315 -7.55 -12.14 1.94
CA GLY A 315 -6.33 -11.70 1.27
C GLY A 315 -6.12 -10.19 1.40
N GLY A 316 -7.20 -9.42 1.33
CA GLY A 316 -7.20 -7.98 1.58
C GLY A 316 -7.58 -7.16 0.36
N ILE A 317 -7.31 -5.86 0.42
CA ILE A 317 -7.72 -4.89 -0.59
C ILE A 317 -6.49 -4.33 -1.29
N VAL A 318 -6.51 -4.27 -2.61
CA VAL A 318 -5.51 -3.58 -3.43
C VAL A 318 -6.22 -2.48 -4.20
N LYS A 319 -5.77 -1.24 -4.02
CA LYS A 319 -6.21 -0.07 -4.79
C LYS A 319 -5.11 0.35 -5.76
N ALA A 320 -5.44 0.39 -7.05
CA ALA A 320 -4.59 0.85 -8.15
C ALA A 320 -5.39 1.75 -9.12
N GLY A 321 -4.69 2.34 -10.09
CA GLY A 321 -5.24 3.36 -11.00
C GLY A 321 -5.37 4.72 -10.32
N SER A 322 -5.33 5.79 -11.09
CA SER A 322 -5.23 7.16 -10.57
C SER A 322 -6.51 7.72 -9.94
N GLY A 323 -7.66 7.10 -10.18
CA GLY A 323 -8.94 7.54 -9.64
C GLY A 323 -9.16 7.19 -8.17
N THR A 324 -10.36 7.46 -7.69
CA THR A 324 -10.75 7.36 -6.28
C THR A 324 -11.65 6.17 -6.00
N LEU A 325 -11.27 5.33 -5.04
CA LEU A 325 -12.14 4.31 -4.44
C LEU A 325 -12.67 4.85 -3.11
N ASN A 326 -13.98 4.97 -2.98
CA ASN A 326 -14.64 5.41 -1.76
C ASN A 326 -15.36 4.23 -1.10
N LEU A 327 -14.91 3.82 0.09
CA LEU A 327 -15.57 2.81 0.91
C LEU A 327 -16.47 3.51 1.93
N SER A 328 -17.77 3.53 1.67
CA SER A 328 -18.75 4.32 2.45
C SER A 328 -19.28 3.62 3.69
N THR A 329 -18.92 2.36 3.90
CA THR A 329 -19.33 1.57 5.07
C THR A 329 -18.12 0.92 5.72
N ARG A 330 -18.20 0.65 7.02
CA ARG A 330 -17.17 -0.13 7.73
C ARG A 330 -17.04 -1.52 7.09
N GLY A 331 -15.84 -1.84 6.59
CA GLY A 331 -15.52 -3.16 6.07
C GLY A 331 -15.17 -4.15 7.19
N TYR A 332 -15.38 -5.43 6.92
CA TYR A 332 -14.87 -6.55 7.74
C TYR A 332 -13.77 -7.31 6.99
N ASN A 333 -12.95 -6.58 6.22
CA ASN A 333 -11.74 -7.13 5.63
C ASN A 333 -10.71 -7.38 6.75
N TYR A 334 -10.08 -8.55 6.71
CA TYR A 334 -9.04 -8.94 7.68
C TYR A 334 -7.72 -9.32 7.00
N GLY A 335 -7.64 -9.15 5.67
CA GLY A 335 -6.40 -9.17 4.92
C GLY A 335 -5.71 -7.80 4.83
N THR A 336 -4.53 -7.77 4.22
CA THR A 336 -3.70 -6.57 4.10
C THR A 336 -4.33 -5.55 3.14
N THR A 337 -4.34 -4.27 3.51
CA THR A 337 -4.74 -3.20 2.59
C THR A 337 -3.51 -2.58 1.95
N ILE A 338 -3.54 -2.46 0.62
CA ILE A 338 -2.46 -1.97 -0.22
C ILE A 338 -3.01 -0.84 -1.08
N VAL A 339 -2.45 0.36 -0.93
CA VAL A 339 -2.78 1.53 -1.73
C VAL A 339 -1.59 1.83 -2.63
N ASN A 340 -1.67 1.34 -3.87
CA ASN A 340 -0.59 1.49 -4.84
C ASN A 340 -0.68 2.85 -5.55
N GLU A 341 -1.87 3.26 -5.98
CA GLU A 341 -2.11 4.46 -6.79
C GLU A 341 -3.51 5.05 -6.56
N GLY A 342 -3.67 6.32 -6.95
CA GLY A 342 -4.92 7.06 -6.81
C GLY A 342 -5.32 7.23 -5.34
N THR A 343 -6.60 7.41 -5.06
CA THR A 343 -7.08 7.67 -3.70
C THR A 343 -7.96 6.52 -3.19
N LEU A 344 -7.75 6.08 -1.96
CA LEU A 344 -8.66 5.27 -1.16
C LEU A 344 -9.24 6.16 -0.05
N ILE A 345 -10.56 6.37 -0.05
CA ILE A 345 -11.28 7.13 0.97
C ILE A 345 -12.06 6.17 1.87
N LEU A 346 -11.92 6.34 3.19
CA LEU A 346 -12.66 5.60 4.20
C LEU A 346 -13.79 6.45 4.76
N SER A 347 -14.93 6.49 4.08
CA SER A 347 -16.09 7.28 4.52
C SER A 347 -17.02 6.54 5.47
N GLY A 348 -16.67 5.29 5.85
CA GLY A 348 -17.35 4.56 6.91
C GLY A 348 -16.97 5.06 8.31
N ALA A 349 -17.55 4.44 9.34
CA ALA A 349 -17.17 4.70 10.73
C ALA A 349 -15.70 4.29 11.02
N ASP A 350 -15.23 4.54 12.25
CA ASP A 350 -13.89 4.14 12.69
C ASP A 350 -13.54 2.70 12.29
N ASN A 351 -12.26 2.48 11.97
CA ASN A 351 -11.67 1.18 11.62
C ASN A 351 -12.26 0.55 10.35
N SER A 352 -12.66 1.36 9.38
CA SER A 352 -13.21 0.89 8.09
C SER A 352 -12.28 -0.04 7.28
N VAL A 353 -10.99 -0.12 7.61
CA VAL A 353 -9.98 -0.99 6.97
C VAL A 353 -9.41 -2.07 7.90
N GLY A 354 -9.80 -2.09 9.19
CA GLY A 354 -9.18 -2.98 10.17
C GLY A 354 -10.13 -3.39 11.28
N VAL A 355 -10.86 -4.49 11.08
CA VAL A 355 -11.69 -5.07 12.15
C VAL A 355 -11.31 -6.52 12.43
N VAL A 356 -11.08 -6.72 13.72
CA VAL A 356 -11.00 -7.95 14.50
C VAL A 356 -11.88 -9.09 13.95
N ARG A 357 -11.29 -10.27 13.76
CA ARG A 357 -12.05 -11.50 13.50
C ARG A 357 -12.62 -12.04 14.81
N PRO A 358 -13.95 -12.09 15.01
CA PRO A 358 -14.50 -13.02 15.97
C PRO A 358 -14.21 -14.43 15.44
N ASP A 359 -13.36 -15.20 16.13
CA ASP A 359 -13.25 -16.62 15.84
C ASP A 359 -14.52 -17.30 16.37
N LEU A 360 -15.48 -17.47 15.48
CA LEU A 360 -16.78 -18.10 15.75
C LEU A 360 -16.61 -19.59 16.14
N THR A 361 -15.45 -20.20 15.92
CA THR A 361 -15.18 -21.60 16.27
C THR A 361 -14.67 -21.74 17.70
N THR A 362 -13.90 -20.77 18.19
CA THR A 362 -13.32 -20.80 19.56
C THR A 362 -13.98 -19.82 20.51
N GLY A 363 -14.95 -19.01 20.04
CA GLY A 363 -15.54 -17.91 20.82
C GLY A 363 -14.53 -16.83 21.20
N THR A 364 -13.31 -16.88 20.65
CA THR A 364 -12.21 -15.99 21.00
C THR A 364 -12.15 -14.85 19.99
N ILE A 365 -12.34 -13.64 20.47
CA ILE A 365 -12.11 -12.42 19.69
C ILE A 365 -10.60 -12.17 19.69
N THR A 366 -9.90 -12.64 18.64
CA THR A 366 -8.49 -12.27 18.46
C THR A 366 -8.45 -10.95 17.70
N ALA A 367 -8.13 -9.87 18.39
CA ALA A 367 -7.89 -8.57 17.76
C ALA A 367 -6.67 -8.67 16.83
N ALA A 368 -6.93 -8.97 15.56
CA ALA A 368 -5.94 -8.89 14.48
C ALA A 368 -6.25 -7.63 13.68
N PHE A 369 -5.40 -6.61 13.84
CA PHE A 369 -5.44 -5.43 12.98
C PHE A 369 -4.76 -5.77 11.65
N THR A 370 -5.33 -5.30 10.56
CA THR A 370 -4.83 -5.55 9.21
C THR A 370 -3.56 -4.75 8.96
N ASN A 371 -2.64 -5.29 8.16
CA ASN A 371 -1.50 -4.53 7.69
C ASN A 371 -1.95 -3.49 6.66
N LEU A 372 -1.26 -2.36 6.64
CA LEU A 372 -1.47 -1.27 5.71
C LEU A 372 -0.15 -0.93 4.99
N TYR A 373 -0.17 -1.03 3.67
CA TYR A 373 0.90 -0.56 2.80
C TYR A 373 0.40 0.56 1.89
N VAL A 374 1.06 1.72 1.92
CA VAL A 374 0.70 2.88 1.08
C VAL A 374 1.90 3.23 0.21
N ASN A 375 1.98 2.62 -0.97
CA ASN A 375 3.17 2.57 -1.82
C ASN A 375 3.32 3.79 -2.74
N GLY A 376 2.22 4.43 -3.12
CA GLY A 376 2.24 5.59 -4.02
C GLY A 376 0.90 6.33 -4.11
N GLY A 377 -0.21 5.68 -3.77
CA GLY A 377 -1.51 6.32 -3.68
C GLY A 377 -1.76 7.01 -2.34
N LYS A 378 -2.94 7.61 -2.22
CA LYS A 378 -3.39 8.34 -1.05
C LYS A 378 -4.42 7.53 -0.27
N LEU A 379 -4.24 7.39 1.03
CA LEU A 379 -5.29 6.95 1.95
C LEU A 379 -5.86 8.18 2.67
N ASP A 380 -7.14 8.42 2.53
CA ASP A 380 -7.87 9.45 3.28
C ASP A 380 -8.79 8.80 4.30
N LEU A 381 -8.55 9.09 5.58
CA LEU A 381 -9.35 8.58 6.69
C LEU A 381 -10.73 9.26 6.81
N ASN A 382 -10.91 10.42 6.19
CA ASN A 382 -12.19 11.13 6.06
C ASN A 382 -13.04 11.16 7.36
N GLY A 383 -12.41 11.46 8.49
CA GLY A 383 -13.08 11.61 9.79
C GLY A 383 -13.22 10.34 10.64
N GLY A 384 -12.77 9.17 10.15
CA GLY A 384 -12.71 7.93 10.93
C GLY A 384 -11.31 7.62 11.47
N SER A 385 -11.18 7.35 12.77
CA SER A 385 -9.92 6.84 13.34
C SER A 385 -9.65 5.41 12.86
N ALA A 386 -8.38 5.05 12.70
CA ALA A 386 -7.98 3.74 12.18
C ALA A 386 -6.88 3.11 13.02
N MET A 387 -7.01 1.81 13.31
CA MET A 387 -5.96 1.00 13.92
C MET A 387 -5.49 -0.09 12.95
N VAL A 388 -4.20 -0.13 12.72
CA VAL A 388 -3.55 -1.05 11.78
C VAL A 388 -2.48 -1.89 12.49
N GLY A 389 -2.21 -3.06 11.93
CA GLY A 389 -1.12 -3.94 12.34
C GLY A 389 0.21 -3.29 12.02
N ASN A 390 0.79 -3.71 10.90
CA ASN A 390 1.97 -3.09 10.34
C ASN A 390 1.57 -1.88 9.48
N LEU A 391 2.31 -0.77 9.62
CA LEU A 391 2.28 0.35 8.68
C LEU A 391 3.61 0.38 7.93
N GLY A 392 3.58 0.42 6.60
CA GLY A 392 4.81 0.50 5.82
C GLY A 392 4.61 0.83 4.35
N THR A 393 5.73 0.78 3.62
CA THR A 393 5.80 0.88 2.16
C THR A 393 6.49 -0.36 1.64
N ALA A 394 5.90 -1.05 0.67
CA ALA A 394 6.44 -2.24 0.02
C ALA A 394 7.33 -1.90 -1.19
N ASN A 395 8.00 -0.74 -1.15
CA ASN A 395 8.94 -0.30 -2.18
C ASN A 395 10.38 -0.57 -1.72
N SER A 396 11.25 -0.84 -2.69
CA SER A 396 12.70 -1.05 -2.46
C SER A 396 13.40 0.24 -2.04
N LEU A 397 12.83 1.39 -2.40
CA LEU A 397 13.22 2.72 -1.93
C LEU A 397 12.20 3.22 -0.89
N PRO A 398 12.60 4.06 0.07
CA PRO A 398 11.71 4.68 1.06
C PRO A 398 10.86 5.80 0.43
N VAL A 399 10.17 5.47 -0.66
CA VAL A 399 9.17 6.31 -1.31
C VAL A 399 7.84 5.61 -1.11
N GLY A 400 6.84 6.39 -0.69
CA GLY A 400 5.50 5.93 -0.39
C GLY A 400 4.48 6.96 -0.80
N GLY A 401 3.23 6.64 -0.56
CA GLY A 401 2.13 7.56 -0.76
C GLY A 401 1.81 8.40 0.47
N GLU A 402 0.62 8.99 0.47
CA GLU A 402 0.15 9.89 1.52
C GLU A 402 -0.92 9.19 2.38
N ILE A 403 -0.86 9.35 3.70
CA ILE A 403 -2.01 9.10 4.58
C ILE A 403 -2.45 10.44 5.15
N THR A 404 -3.72 10.77 4.97
CA THR A 404 -4.28 12.04 5.41
C THR A 404 -5.61 11.85 6.12
N ASN A 405 -6.09 12.95 6.68
CA ASN A 405 -7.48 13.14 7.03
C ASN A 405 -7.95 14.47 6.45
N SER A 406 -8.87 14.40 5.48
CA SER A 406 -9.48 15.58 4.87
C SER A 406 -10.64 16.18 5.69
N SER A 407 -11.11 15.47 6.73
CA SER A 407 -12.16 15.94 7.62
C SER A 407 -11.67 17.08 8.53
N SER A 408 -12.59 17.96 8.92
CA SER A 408 -12.33 18.99 9.93
C SER A 408 -12.15 18.43 11.34
N ASN A 409 -12.62 17.20 11.60
CA ASN A 409 -12.45 16.53 12.89
C ASN A 409 -11.10 15.82 12.96
N GLU A 410 -10.37 15.99 14.05
CA GLU A 410 -9.09 15.28 14.26
C GLU A 410 -9.36 13.77 14.42
N VAL A 411 -8.55 12.95 13.76
CA VAL A 411 -8.62 11.48 13.86
C VAL A 411 -7.28 10.91 14.30
N MET A 412 -7.29 9.70 14.84
CA MET A 412 -6.06 8.99 15.22
C MET A 412 -5.76 7.82 14.29
N LEU A 413 -4.54 7.78 13.76
CA LEU A 413 -3.96 6.57 13.18
C LEU A 413 -3.14 5.84 14.25
N THR A 414 -3.52 4.61 14.56
CA THR A 414 -2.83 3.76 15.53
C THR A 414 -2.11 2.61 14.82
N THR A 415 -0.82 2.45 15.05
CA THR A 415 0.00 1.34 14.51
C THR A 415 0.46 0.43 15.65
N THR A 416 0.46 -0.88 15.44
CA THR A 416 0.51 -1.84 16.57
C THR A 416 1.58 -2.92 16.47
N THR A 417 1.99 -3.28 15.26
CA THR A 417 2.92 -4.39 15.02
C THR A 417 3.89 -4.06 13.90
N GLY A 418 4.87 -4.95 13.68
CA GLY A 418 5.80 -4.87 12.56
C GLY A 418 6.88 -3.82 12.72
N SER A 419 8.13 -4.23 12.57
CA SER A 419 9.25 -3.29 12.49
C SER A 419 9.48 -2.93 11.03
N LEU A 420 8.78 -1.91 10.54
CA LEU A 420 8.81 -1.49 9.14
C LEU A 420 9.22 -0.02 8.99
N THR A 421 9.65 0.32 7.78
CA THR A 421 9.84 1.69 7.34
C THR A 421 8.60 2.13 6.57
N PHE A 422 8.04 3.27 6.97
CA PHE A 422 7.06 4.00 6.18
C PHE A 422 7.80 5.09 5.40
N GLY A 423 7.90 4.88 4.08
CA GLY A 423 8.43 5.84 3.11
C GLY A 423 7.40 6.85 2.61
N GLY A 424 6.18 6.87 3.14
CA GLY A 424 5.16 7.84 2.78
C GLY A 424 5.18 9.08 3.69
N THR A 425 4.16 9.92 3.54
CA THR A 425 3.92 11.09 4.40
C THR A 425 2.59 10.97 5.14
N LEU A 426 2.57 11.47 6.37
CA LEU A 426 1.36 11.63 7.18
C LEU A 426 0.99 13.12 7.23
N THR A 427 -0.24 13.48 6.85
CA THR A 427 -0.69 14.88 6.67
C THR A 427 -2.10 15.12 7.23
N GLY A 428 -2.58 16.38 7.18
CA GLY A 428 -3.96 16.74 7.51
C GLY A 428 -4.26 16.72 9.01
N ASN A 429 -5.55 16.72 9.36
CA ASN A 429 -6.01 16.74 10.75
C ASN A 429 -5.94 15.34 11.39
N LEU A 430 -4.73 14.81 11.45
CA LEU A 430 -4.40 13.45 11.85
C LEU A 430 -3.48 13.50 13.07
N GLY A 431 -3.69 12.63 14.05
CA GLY A 431 -2.72 12.30 15.09
C GLY A 431 -2.18 10.88 14.91
N LEU A 432 -0.99 10.61 15.46
CA LEU A 432 -0.31 9.32 15.37
C LEU A 432 -0.19 8.69 16.75
N THR A 433 -0.66 7.45 16.89
CA THR A 433 -0.32 6.58 18.02
C THR A 433 0.52 5.40 17.55
N LYS A 434 1.77 5.32 18.00
CA LYS A 434 2.59 4.11 17.87
C LYS A 434 2.46 3.28 19.13
N THR A 435 2.01 2.03 19.01
CA THR A 435 1.93 1.08 20.11
C THR A 435 2.52 -0.28 19.75
N GLY A 436 2.57 -1.19 20.73
CA GLY A 436 3.07 -2.55 20.59
C GLY A 436 4.60 -2.65 20.50
N ASN A 437 5.09 -3.89 20.55
CA ASN A 437 6.51 -4.18 20.64
C ASN A 437 7.20 -4.22 19.26
N SER A 438 7.20 -3.09 18.55
CA SER A 438 7.82 -2.95 17.23
C SER A 438 8.44 -1.57 17.02
N VAL A 439 9.33 -1.44 16.04
CA VAL A 439 9.93 -0.16 15.64
C VAL A 439 9.18 0.41 14.44
N LEU A 440 8.60 1.60 14.56
CA LEU A 440 8.11 2.34 13.39
C LEU A 440 9.19 3.30 12.93
N ASN A 441 9.70 3.12 11.71
CA ASN A 441 10.64 4.07 11.11
C ASN A 441 9.88 5.00 10.16
N LEU A 442 9.98 6.31 10.39
CA LEU A 442 9.51 7.34 9.47
C LEU A 442 10.73 7.91 8.76
N SER A 443 10.70 7.88 7.43
CA SER A 443 11.84 8.28 6.58
C SER A 443 11.58 9.56 5.78
N ASN A 444 10.35 10.07 5.78
CA ASN A 444 9.94 11.30 5.11
C ASN A 444 9.22 12.27 6.06
N ALA A 445 9.10 13.53 5.63
CA ALA A 445 8.51 14.60 6.42
C ALA A 445 7.01 14.39 6.64
N ASN A 446 6.58 14.48 7.90
CA ASN A 446 5.18 14.33 8.29
C ASN A 446 4.66 15.65 8.83
N THR A 447 3.57 16.14 8.24
CA THR A 447 3.01 17.49 8.46
C THR A 447 1.65 17.47 9.14
N TYR A 448 1.19 16.31 9.60
CA TYR A 448 -0.07 16.19 10.34
C TYR A 448 -0.08 17.06 11.61
N THR A 449 -1.25 17.58 11.95
CA THR A 449 -1.40 18.60 13.01
C THR A 449 -1.72 18.02 14.39
N GLY A 450 -2.21 16.79 14.45
CA GLY A 450 -2.58 16.13 15.69
C GLY A 450 -1.38 15.69 16.53
N ALA A 451 -1.68 15.13 17.70
CA ALA A 451 -0.65 14.71 18.66
C ALA A 451 0.09 13.43 18.20
N THR A 452 1.35 13.30 18.61
CA THR A 452 2.13 12.07 18.49
C THR A 452 2.24 11.38 19.83
N ILE A 453 1.74 10.15 19.94
CA ILE A 453 1.78 9.34 21.15
C ILE A 453 2.56 8.06 20.87
N VAL A 454 3.64 7.81 21.61
CA VAL A 454 4.43 6.58 21.51
C VAL A 454 4.26 5.79 22.80
N ARG A 455 3.70 4.59 22.70
CA ARG A 455 3.40 3.69 23.82
C ARG A 455 3.88 2.27 23.53
N GLY A 456 5.14 1.99 23.79
CA GLY A 456 5.76 0.70 23.53
C GLY A 456 6.78 0.73 22.40
N ASN A 457 7.93 0.12 22.68
CA ASN A 457 9.13 0.06 21.85
C ASN A 457 9.47 1.45 21.25
N THR A 458 9.76 1.57 19.94
CA THR A 458 10.47 2.74 19.39
C THR A 458 9.73 3.38 18.21
N LEU A 459 9.64 4.72 18.22
CA LEU A 459 9.45 5.53 17.02
C LEU A 459 10.81 6.06 16.59
N ASN A 460 11.24 5.75 15.37
CA ASN A 460 12.51 6.19 14.81
C ASN A 460 12.27 7.20 13.68
N LEU A 461 12.86 8.38 13.81
CA LEU A 461 12.88 9.41 12.80
C LEU A 461 14.27 9.40 12.16
N GLN A 462 14.36 8.99 10.91
CA GLN A 462 15.62 8.81 10.17
C GLN A 462 15.53 9.44 8.78
N ASP A 463 16.66 9.61 8.09
CA ASP A 463 16.69 10.26 6.77
C ASP A 463 15.95 11.62 6.82
N SER A 464 14.97 11.86 5.94
CA SER A 464 14.08 13.05 5.93
C SER A 464 12.93 12.98 6.94
N GLY A 465 12.89 11.97 7.81
CA GLY A 465 11.84 11.73 8.80
C GLY A 465 11.72 12.86 9.80
N THR A 466 10.63 13.62 9.71
CA THR A 466 10.29 14.71 10.64
C THR A 466 8.81 14.64 11.04
N LEU A 467 8.48 15.27 12.18
CA LEU A 467 7.12 15.51 12.70
C LEU A 467 6.89 17.02 12.77
N SER A 468 6.94 17.70 11.63
CA SER A 468 6.99 19.17 11.59
C SER A 468 5.65 19.85 11.92
N GLY A 469 4.54 19.14 11.78
CA GLY A 469 3.19 19.66 12.07
C GLY A 469 2.63 19.30 13.44
N THR A 470 3.23 18.34 14.16
CA THR A 470 2.58 17.72 15.34
C THR A 470 2.39 18.71 16.48
N SER A 471 1.25 18.65 17.16
CA SER A 471 0.94 19.53 18.29
C SER A 471 1.67 19.19 19.58
N SER A 472 2.08 17.93 19.76
CA SER A 472 2.82 17.44 20.92
C SER A 472 3.44 16.07 20.67
N VAL A 473 4.47 15.73 21.45
CA VAL A 473 5.05 14.38 21.48
C VAL A 473 5.00 13.81 22.89
N SER A 474 4.33 12.67 23.07
CA SER A 474 4.19 12.00 24.35
C SER A 474 4.74 10.59 24.31
N LEU A 475 5.82 10.36 25.06
CA LEU A 475 6.45 9.05 25.21
C LEU A 475 5.99 8.42 26.53
N LYS A 476 5.41 7.21 26.45
CA LYS A 476 4.86 6.49 27.61
C LYS A 476 5.40 5.08 27.65
N TYR A 477 6.43 4.87 28.48
CA TYR A 477 7.19 3.62 28.56
C TYR A 477 7.71 3.18 27.18
N ALA A 478 8.21 4.15 26.42
CA ALA A 478 8.59 4.00 25.02
C ALA A 478 9.92 4.68 24.71
N ALA A 479 10.37 4.55 23.47
CA ALA A 479 11.54 5.20 22.94
C ALA A 479 11.19 6.10 21.76
N LEU A 480 11.82 7.27 21.71
CA LEU A 480 11.94 8.10 20.52
C LEU A 480 13.41 8.11 20.10
N GLN A 481 13.65 7.86 18.83
CA GLN A 481 14.98 7.92 18.24
C GLN A 481 15.02 9.01 17.17
N TRP A 482 15.91 9.98 17.39
CA TRP A 482 16.30 11.00 16.44
C TRP A 482 17.60 10.52 15.79
N ASP A 483 17.53 10.03 14.56
CA ASP A 483 18.65 9.35 13.92
C ASP A 483 19.21 10.13 12.73
N ASN A 484 20.26 10.91 12.97
CA ASN A 484 20.94 11.65 11.90
C ASN A 484 22.06 10.85 11.23
N ARG A 485 22.29 9.57 11.56
CA ARG A 485 23.38 8.76 10.98
C ARG A 485 23.11 8.32 9.53
N GLY A 486 21.85 8.43 9.08
CA GLY A 486 21.38 7.99 7.78
C GLY A 486 21.62 9.00 6.65
N LEU A 487 20.86 8.86 5.56
CA LEU A 487 20.94 9.72 4.38
C LEU A 487 20.09 10.97 4.61
N ASN A 488 20.57 11.89 5.46
CA ASN A 488 19.93 13.21 5.57
C ASN A 488 19.99 13.94 4.21
N PRO A 489 18.96 14.73 3.84
CA PRO A 489 18.95 15.48 2.59
C PRO A 489 20.20 16.36 2.41
N LEU A 490 20.72 16.44 1.18
CA LEU A 490 21.95 17.18 0.87
C LEU A 490 21.83 18.69 1.17
N ASP A 491 20.62 19.24 1.09
CA ASP A 491 20.28 20.63 1.39
C ASP A 491 19.98 20.90 2.87
N VAL A 492 19.78 19.84 3.67
CA VAL A 492 19.50 19.93 5.11
C VAL A 492 20.31 18.87 5.86
N SER A 493 21.61 19.14 6.04
CA SER A 493 22.54 18.22 6.69
C SER A 493 22.26 17.95 8.17
N ASP A 494 21.52 18.86 8.83
CA ASP A 494 20.98 18.70 10.19
C ASP A 494 19.46 18.93 10.18
N PRO A 495 18.66 17.90 9.90
CA PRO A 495 17.21 18.05 9.84
C PRO A 495 16.61 18.30 11.21
N VAL A 496 15.82 19.37 11.35
CA VAL A 496 14.95 19.60 12.50
C VAL A 496 13.81 18.58 12.46
N ARG A 497 13.98 17.45 13.16
CA ARG A 497 12.99 16.37 13.14
C ARG A 497 11.73 16.69 13.92
N ILE A 498 11.82 17.51 14.96
CA ILE A 498 10.69 18.03 15.74
C ILE A 498 10.99 19.50 16.04
N ASN A 499 10.00 20.38 15.84
CA ASN A 499 10.16 21.80 16.12
C ASN A 499 10.28 22.08 17.62
N ALA A 500 11.07 23.10 17.99
CA ALA A 500 11.36 23.40 19.39
C ALA A 500 10.11 23.74 20.23
N ASN A 501 9.11 24.37 19.62
CA ASN A 501 7.86 24.74 20.29
C ASN A 501 6.94 23.54 20.60
N VAL A 502 7.20 22.36 20.04
CA VAL A 502 6.41 21.16 20.27
C VAL A 502 6.71 20.62 21.68
N PRO A 503 5.71 20.56 22.59
CA PRO A 503 5.95 20.03 23.93
C PRO A 503 6.32 18.54 23.88
N LEU A 504 7.41 18.18 24.55
CA LEU A 504 7.84 16.78 24.74
C LEU A 504 7.51 16.32 26.17
N SER A 505 6.79 15.20 26.31
CA SER A 505 6.51 14.58 27.61
C SER A 505 7.09 13.18 27.72
N LEU A 506 7.75 12.90 28.84
CA LEU A 506 8.44 11.64 29.13
C LEU A 506 7.86 10.98 30.38
N LEU A 507 7.16 9.86 30.20
CA LEU A 507 6.70 8.97 31.26
C LEU A 507 7.51 7.67 31.18
N GLY A 508 8.50 7.51 32.06
CA GLY A 508 9.40 6.34 32.09
C GLY A 508 9.99 5.96 30.73
N SER A 509 10.39 6.96 29.93
CA SER A 509 10.69 6.79 28.51
C SER A 509 12.14 7.12 28.15
N THR A 510 12.60 6.61 27.02
CA THR A 510 13.93 6.92 26.49
C THR A 510 13.83 7.85 25.29
N PHE A 511 14.57 8.96 25.28
CA PHE A 511 14.78 9.77 24.09
C PHE A 511 16.25 9.70 23.69
N THR A 512 16.54 9.29 22.46
CA THR A 512 17.90 9.12 21.97
C THR A 512 18.15 10.00 20.75
N ILE A 513 19.22 10.79 20.79
CA ILE A 513 19.73 11.58 19.68
C ILE A 513 21.04 10.93 19.22
N GLN A 514 21.07 10.51 17.95
CA GLN A 514 22.26 10.00 17.27
C GLN A 514 22.74 11.07 16.29
N GLY A 515 23.94 11.59 16.50
CA GLY A 515 24.57 12.58 15.62
C GLY A 515 24.92 12.04 14.24
N GLY A 516 24.92 12.92 13.23
CA GLY A 516 25.15 12.52 11.83
C GLY A 516 26.61 12.35 11.40
N GLY A 517 27.58 12.79 12.21
CA GLY A 517 29.01 12.59 11.94
C GLY A 517 29.62 13.53 10.90
N SER A 518 28.86 13.90 9.86
CA SER A 518 29.29 14.85 8.83
C SER A 518 28.94 16.31 9.13
N ALA A 519 27.95 16.54 10.00
CA ALA A 519 27.48 17.86 10.42
C ALA A 519 27.12 17.82 11.91
N ASP A 520 27.22 18.97 12.57
CA ASP A 520 26.72 19.14 13.93
C ASP A 520 25.23 18.81 13.97
N THR A 521 24.79 18.17 15.06
CA THR A 521 23.38 17.86 15.30
C THR A 521 22.87 18.71 16.44
N THR A 522 21.95 19.61 16.13
CA THR A 522 21.37 20.55 17.08
C THR A 522 19.90 20.22 17.31
N VAL A 523 19.54 19.93 18.56
CA VAL A 523 18.17 19.62 18.95
C VAL A 523 17.75 20.61 20.02
N ALA A 524 16.55 21.18 19.88
CA ALA A 524 16.00 22.12 20.83
C ALA A 524 14.56 21.76 21.17
N PHE A 525 14.20 21.95 22.44
CA PHE A 525 12.82 21.93 22.92
C PHE A 525 12.62 23.09 23.88
N ASP A 526 11.57 23.88 23.68
CA ASP A 526 11.19 24.96 24.57
C ASP A 526 10.74 24.39 25.92
N ASN A 527 10.00 23.28 25.89
CA ASN A 527 9.49 22.60 27.08
C ASN A 527 9.67 21.09 26.98
N VAL A 528 10.32 20.50 27.99
CA VAL A 528 10.38 19.04 28.21
C VAL A 528 9.77 18.74 29.57
N SER A 529 8.69 17.97 29.60
CA SER A 529 8.02 17.55 30.84
C SER A 529 8.41 16.14 31.25
N ILE A 530 8.92 16.01 32.47
CA ILE A 530 9.23 14.73 33.10
C ILE A 530 8.05 14.35 33.98
N LEU A 531 7.30 13.35 33.52
CA LEU A 531 6.21 12.72 34.26
C LEU A 531 6.78 11.59 35.13
N GLY A 532 5.93 10.70 35.63
CA GLY A 532 6.36 9.58 36.48
C GLY A 532 7.38 8.62 35.83
N GLY A 533 7.99 7.78 36.67
CA GLY A 533 8.95 6.76 36.24
C GLY A 533 10.35 7.30 35.92
N GLY A 534 11.24 6.39 35.50
CA GLY A 534 12.62 6.72 35.14
C GLY A 534 12.77 6.97 33.65
N SER A 535 12.93 8.24 33.27
CA SER A 535 13.20 8.63 31.90
C SER A 535 14.70 8.74 31.64
N ILE A 536 15.11 8.51 30.40
CA ILE A 536 16.50 8.57 29.96
C ILE A 536 16.59 9.47 28.74
N ILE A 537 17.51 10.42 28.73
CA ILE A 537 17.89 11.15 27.52
C ILE A 537 19.32 10.78 27.17
N ASN A 538 19.49 10.18 26.00
CA ASN A 538 20.76 9.78 25.44
C ASN A 538 21.17 10.76 24.35
N VAL A 539 22.37 11.33 24.46
CA VAL A 539 22.98 12.18 23.44
C VAL A 539 24.27 11.52 22.98
N PHE A 540 24.24 10.95 21.78
CA PHE A 540 25.35 10.15 21.25
C PHE A 540 25.91 10.79 19.98
N PRO A 541 27.18 11.23 19.99
CA PRO A 541 27.86 11.65 18.79
C PRO A 541 28.18 10.43 17.92
N ALA A 542 28.34 10.66 16.61
CA ALA A 542 28.82 9.60 15.72
C ALA A 542 30.25 9.21 16.12
N VAL A 543 30.51 7.89 16.16
CA VAL A 543 31.81 7.35 16.57
C VAL A 543 32.89 7.80 15.57
N ASN A 544 34.03 8.29 16.06
CA ASN A 544 35.16 8.78 15.27
C ASN A 544 34.84 9.95 14.32
N ALA A 545 33.83 10.76 14.64
CA ALA A 545 33.47 11.95 13.89
C ALA A 545 33.77 13.24 14.67
N GLY A 546 34.14 14.31 13.94
CA GLY A 546 34.42 15.63 14.50
C GLY A 546 33.18 16.46 14.83
N SER A 547 31.99 16.05 14.37
CA SER A 547 30.72 16.75 14.63
C SER A 547 30.28 16.65 16.09
N THR A 548 29.61 17.69 16.57
CA THR A 548 28.97 17.76 17.89
C THR A 548 27.50 17.35 17.84
N VAL A 549 26.95 16.97 19.00
CA VAL A 549 25.53 16.73 19.23
C VAL A 549 25.13 17.49 20.47
N GLN A 550 24.18 18.40 20.33
CA GLN A 550 23.72 19.24 21.43
C GLN A 550 22.20 19.16 21.55
N LEU A 551 21.73 18.94 22.77
CA LEU A 551 20.33 19.13 23.15
C LEU A 551 20.21 20.39 24.00
N THR A 552 19.33 21.31 23.60
CA THR A 552 18.96 22.49 24.39
C THR A 552 17.52 22.36 24.88
N ILE A 553 17.30 22.51 26.17
CA ILE A 553 16.00 22.51 26.83
C ILE A 553 15.77 23.91 27.41
N GLY A 554 14.75 24.62 26.92
CA GLY A 554 14.35 25.91 27.47
C GLY A 554 13.89 25.78 28.91
N ASN A 555 12.90 24.93 29.15
CA ASN A 555 12.36 24.65 30.47
C ASN A 555 12.14 23.15 30.68
N LEU A 556 12.81 22.60 31.69
CA LEU A 556 12.58 21.26 32.18
C LEU A 556 11.47 21.31 33.24
N LEU A 557 10.28 20.85 32.86
CA LEU A 557 9.10 20.81 33.72
C LEU A 557 9.09 19.51 34.54
N ARG A 558 8.90 19.66 35.86
CA ARG A 558 8.80 18.55 36.82
C ARG A 558 7.71 18.86 37.84
N ASN A 559 6.78 17.94 38.02
CA ASN A 559 5.81 18.00 39.11
C ASN A 559 6.28 17.10 40.26
N ASP A 560 6.43 17.66 41.46
CA ASP A 560 6.89 16.92 42.64
C ASP A 560 5.98 15.73 42.99
N ALA A 561 4.68 15.82 42.68
CA ALA A 561 3.74 14.73 42.88
C ALA A 561 4.02 13.51 41.98
N ASP A 562 4.60 13.72 40.80
CA ASP A 562 4.82 12.66 39.80
C ASP A 562 6.04 11.80 40.14
N ARG A 563 6.93 12.27 41.02
CA ARG A 563 8.19 11.60 41.41
C ARG A 563 9.04 11.17 40.21
N GLY A 564 8.92 11.90 39.09
CA GLY A 564 9.65 11.66 37.87
C GLY A 564 11.15 11.86 38.05
N VAL A 565 11.93 10.93 37.52
CA VAL A 565 13.40 11.05 37.44
C VAL A 565 13.84 11.01 36.00
N ILE A 566 14.91 11.74 35.71
CA ILE A 566 15.54 11.75 34.40
C ILE A 566 17.03 11.50 34.56
N ASN A 567 17.56 10.58 33.76
CA ASN A 567 18.98 10.36 33.61
C ASN A 567 19.44 10.91 32.27
N PHE A 568 20.48 11.75 32.28
CA PHE A 568 21.12 12.24 31.05
C PHE A 568 22.38 11.43 30.82
N VAL A 569 22.47 10.79 29.66
CA VAL A 569 23.63 9.98 29.27
C VAL A 569 24.26 10.62 28.04
N SER A 570 25.53 10.98 28.17
CA SER A 570 26.41 11.28 27.04
C SER A 570 27.56 10.27 27.11
N ASN A 571 27.67 9.39 26.12
CA ASN A 571 28.76 8.42 26.12
C ASN A 571 29.99 9.06 25.46
N VAL A 572 31.01 9.38 26.27
CA VAL A 572 32.38 9.61 25.80
C VAL A 572 33.30 8.79 26.69
N GLY A 573 34.07 7.90 26.07
CA GLY A 573 35.15 7.19 26.75
C GLY A 573 36.11 8.17 27.39
N MET A 574 36.45 7.93 28.65
CA MET A 574 37.49 8.69 29.33
C MET A 574 38.85 8.33 28.71
N GLY A 575 39.52 9.31 28.10
CA GLY A 575 40.98 9.35 27.97
C GLY A 575 41.58 8.87 26.65
N GLY A 576 42.10 9.82 25.86
CA GLY A 576 42.93 9.55 24.69
C GLY A 576 42.88 10.68 23.67
N THR A 577 43.62 11.76 23.95
CA THR A 577 44.03 12.86 23.05
C THR A 577 43.52 12.79 21.59
N GLY A 578 42.43 13.50 21.27
CA GLY A 578 42.05 13.82 19.88
C GLY A 578 40.56 13.93 19.57
N SER A 579 39.66 13.49 20.45
CA SER A 579 38.20 13.59 20.26
C SER A 579 37.48 13.53 21.61
N ASN A 580 37.18 14.68 22.20
CA ASN A 580 36.64 14.77 23.56
C ASN A 580 35.61 15.92 23.64
N ASN A 581 34.40 15.63 24.15
CA ASN A 581 33.25 16.53 24.40
C ASN A 581 32.32 16.90 23.23
N ASN A 582 32.07 15.99 22.29
CA ASN A 582 31.13 16.25 21.20
C ASN A 582 29.65 15.98 21.56
N ALA A 583 29.30 15.84 22.84
CA ALA A 583 27.91 15.69 23.28
C ALA A 583 27.62 16.61 24.46
N SER A 584 26.53 17.38 24.38
CA SER A 584 26.12 18.29 25.46
C SER A 584 24.61 18.34 25.63
N VAL A 585 24.18 18.60 26.87
CA VAL A 585 22.80 18.92 27.22
C VAL A 585 22.80 20.24 27.97
N LEU A 586 22.10 21.25 27.44
CA LEU A 586 21.92 22.55 28.06
C LEU A 586 20.48 22.67 28.56
N ILE A 587 20.31 23.13 29.80
CA ILE A 587 19.01 23.36 30.41
C ILE A 587 18.99 24.80 30.92
N SER A 588 18.05 25.60 30.43
CA SER A 588 18.00 27.03 30.78
C SER A 588 17.27 27.26 32.10
N THR A 589 16.14 26.58 32.28
CA THR A 589 15.32 26.68 33.50
C THR A 589 14.77 25.31 33.92
N ILE A 590 14.47 25.18 35.22
CA ILE A 590 13.69 24.08 35.77
C ILE A 590 12.46 24.67 36.43
N ASN A 591 11.26 24.26 36.01
CA ASN A 591 9.99 24.83 36.46
C ASN A 591 9.94 26.37 36.36
N GLY A 592 10.52 26.92 35.27
CA GLY A 592 10.60 28.36 35.03
C GLY A 592 11.63 29.11 35.88
N VAL A 593 12.37 28.42 36.76
CA VAL A 593 13.42 29.02 37.60
C VAL A 593 14.78 28.77 36.97
N GLY A 594 15.59 29.83 36.83
CA GLY A 594 16.97 29.73 36.36
C GLY A 594 17.85 28.95 37.35
N LEU A 595 18.86 28.24 36.82
CA LEU A 595 19.81 27.49 37.63
C LEU A 595 20.92 28.40 38.17
N SER A 596 21.13 28.40 39.48
CA SER A 596 22.32 28.98 40.12
C SER A 596 23.23 27.91 40.70
N GLN A 597 24.52 28.20 40.80
CA GLN A 597 25.52 27.25 41.33
C GLN A 597 25.16 26.74 42.73
N SER A 598 24.50 27.56 43.57
CA SER A 598 24.07 27.16 44.92
C SER A 598 22.93 26.14 44.93
N GLN A 599 22.19 25.98 43.82
CA GLN A 599 21.08 25.02 43.71
C GLN A 599 21.54 23.63 43.23
N LEU A 600 22.76 23.52 42.70
CA LEU A 600 23.35 22.27 42.23
C LEU A 600 24.12 21.62 43.37
N THR A 601 23.44 20.73 44.11
CA THR A 601 24.09 19.91 45.14
C THR A 601 24.39 18.53 44.59
N ASN A 602 25.67 18.16 44.55
CA ASN A 602 26.08 16.81 44.18
C ASN A 602 25.79 15.89 45.37
N LYS A 603 24.66 15.18 45.34
CA LYS A 603 24.41 14.09 46.30
C LYS A 603 25.14 12.86 45.77
N GLN A 604 26.38 12.67 46.23
CA GLN A 604 27.11 11.42 46.01
C GLN A 604 26.45 10.26 46.74
#